data_AF-A0A4R5W1A5-F1
#
_entry.id   AF-A0A4R5W1A5-F1
#
_cell.length_a   1.000
_cell.length_b   1.000
_cell.length_c   1.000
_cell.angle_alpha   90.00
_cell.angle_beta   90.00
_cell.angle_gamma   90.00
#
_symmetry.space_group_name_H-M   'P 1'
#
loop_
_entity.id
_entity.type
_entity.pdbx_description
1 polymer ?
#
loop_
_entity_poly.entity_id
_entity_poly.type
_entity_poly.pdbx_seq_one_letter_code
_entity_poly.pdbx_strand_id
1 'polypeptide(L)'
;MRERSYPNLHGNSSDSNTDWQSNSGLFMKNIFTTSNNQGAQHGFTLVEISIVLVIIGTILFALLKSQAVISSAKAKNVVTIINDLRTATTYFKQRYSYLPGDLPAPANYITATPALIAGTGGTPGNGLIEGTVNGAGQAVAGSEVAQAPWQLFNAGLIGTINASTPTNYLNTNYGPVHIVTNAIANGLVPGFTALNPGAQHAIIFFNLPCDVANEVDSKMDDGSLTTGAGLGSAACTGSNTLPVYAIAL
;
A
#
# COMPACT_ATOMS: atom_id res chain seq x y z
N MET A 1 -0.87 -28.16 -52.30
CA MET A 1 -0.52 -27.39 -53.51
C MET A 1 -1.77 -27.25 -54.40
N ARG A 2 -2.46 -26.11 -54.32
CA ARG A 2 -3.43 -25.66 -55.32
C ARG A 2 -3.45 -24.13 -55.28
N GLU A 3 -2.79 -23.52 -56.25
CA GLU A 3 -2.79 -22.09 -56.52
C GLU A 3 -4.16 -21.65 -57.02
N ARG A 4 -4.62 -20.46 -56.61
CA ARG A 4 -5.70 -19.73 -57.28
C ARG A 4 -5.13 -18.43 -57.85
N SER A 5 -5.13 -18.39 -59.17
CA SER A 5 -4.74 -17.28 -60.03
C SER A 5 -5.83 -16.19 -60.05
N TYR A 6 -5.44 -14.92 -60.01
CA TYR A 6 -6.31 -13.75 -60.23
C TYR A 6 -5.99 -13.13 -61.60
N PRO A 7 -6.99 -12.71 -62.39
CA PRO A 7 -6.75 -12.11 -63.71
C PRO A 7 -6.49 -10.60 -63.66
N ASN A 8 -5.59 -10.15 -64.55
CA ASN A 8 -5.27 -8.77 -64.89
C ASN A 8 -6.44 -8.06 -65.59
N LEU A 9 -6.64 -6.78 -65.30
CA LEU A 9 -7.37 -5.85 -66.18
C LEU A 9 -6.55 -4.57 -66.38
N HIS A 10 -6.13 -4.37 -67.62
CA HIS A 10 -5.59 -3.12 -68.16
C HIS A 10 -6.69 -2.06 -68.24
N GLY A 11 -6.34 -0.81 -67.89
CA GLY A 11 -7.15 0.38 -68.16
C GLY A 11 -6.22 1.58 -68.32
N ASN A 12 -5.83 1.86 -69.57
CA ASN A 12 -5.15 3.08 -70.00
C ASN A 12 -6.22 4.10 -70.41
N SER A 13 -6.24 5.26 -69.76
CA SER A 13 -6.91 6.45 -70.30
C SER A 13 -6.15 7.69 -69.90
N SER A 14 -5.57 8.30 -70.92
CA SER A 14 -4.91 9.60 -70.98
C SER A 14 -5.88 10.75 -70.70
N ASP A 15 -5.63 11.52 -69.63
CA ASP A 15 -6.29 12.80 -69.39
C ASP A 15 -5.53 13.92 -70.12
N SER A 16 -6.06 14.35 -71.26
CA SER A 16 -5.69 15.59 -71.93
C SER A 16 -6.43 16.76 -71.24
N ASN A 17 -5.69 17.48 -70.41
CA ASN A 17 -6.10 18.73 -69.80
C ASN A 17 -6.03 19.87 -70.84
N THR A 18 -7.17 20.25 -71.41
CA THR A 18 -7.30 21.50 -72.17
C THR A 18 -8.59 22.21 -71.82
N ASP A 19 -8.43 23.51 -71.57
CA ASP A 19 -9.42 24.58 -71.76
C ASP A 19 -10.46 24.84 -70.67
N TRP A 20 -10.03 25.54 -69.62
CA TRP A 20 -10.90 26.40 -68.80
C TRP A 20 -10.31 27.80 -68.59
N GLN A 21 -10.06 28.52 -69.69
CA GLN A 21 -9.83 29.97 -69.62
C GLN A 21 -10.69 30.71 -70.65
N SER A 22 -11.93 30.99 -70.30
CA SER A 22 -12.61 32.19 -70.75
C SER A 22 -13.86 32.46 -69.90
N ASN A 23 -13.92 33.67 -69.34
CA ASN A 23 -15.17 34.38 -69.03
C ASN A 23 -15.84 34.21 -67.64
N SER A 24 -15.10 34.32 -66.54
CA SER A 24 -15.67 34.51 -65.18
C SER A 24 -15.44 35.91 -64.57
N GLY A 25 -14.89 36.84 -65.35
CA GLY A 25 -14.43 38.17 -64.90
C GLY A 25 -15.49 39.18 -64.44
N LEU A 26 -16.79 38.85 -64.37
CA LEU A 26 -17.83 39.84 -64.07
C LEU A 26 -18.93 39.40 -63.09
N PHE A 27 -18.96 38.15 -62.62
CA PHE A 27 -20.01 37.65 -61.71
C PHE A 27 -19.55 37.34 -60.28
N MET A 28 -18.26 37.51 -59.96
CA MET A 28 -17.71 37.26 -58.63
C MET A 28 -17.38 38.53 -57.83
N LYS A 29 -17.83 39.71 -58.27
CA LYS A 29 -17.40 40.98 -57.63
C LYS A 29 -18.20 41.37 -56.38
N ASN A 30 -19.29 40.68 -56.02
CA ASN A 30 -20.19 41.12 -54.94
C ASN A 30 -20.55 40.06 -53.86
N ILE A 31 -19.86 38.92 -53.74
CA ILE A 31 -20.22 37.88 -52.74
C ILE A 31 -19.29 37.82 -51.51
N PHE A 32 -18.10 38.44 -51.56
CA PHE A 32 -17.22 38.52 -50.40
C PHE A 32 -16.88 39.95 -50.05
N THR A 33 -17.90 40.71 -49.61
CA THR A 33 -17.62 41.81 -48.69
C THR A 33 -17.33 41.18 -47.34
N THR A 34 -16.07 40.84 -47.09
CA THR A 34 -15.60 40.52 -45.74
C THR A 34 -15.76 41.81 -44.93
N SER A 35 -16.85 41.92 -44.17
CA SER A 35 -16.93 42.89 -43.09
C SER A 35 -15.81 42.56 -42.13
N ASN A 36 -14.71 43.29 -42.24
CA ASN A 36 -13.57 43.16 -41.35
C ASN A 36 -13.98 43.82 -40.04
N ASN A 37 -14.71 43.07 -39.21
CA ASN A 37 -14.98 43.46 -37.83
C ASN A 37 -13.64 43.38 -37.10
N GLN A 38 -12.87 44.47 -37.20
CA GLN A 38 -11.67 44.73 -36.40
C GLN A 38 -12.12 44.99 -34.96
N GLY A 39 -12.74 43.98 -34.33
CA GLY A 39 -12.78 43.92 -32.89
C GLY A 39 -11.33 43.87 -32.45
N ALA A 40 -10.89 44.89 -31.72
CA ALA A 40 -9.51 45.02 -31.26
C ALA A 40 -9.01 43.68 -30.73
N GLN A 41 -8.06 43.06 -31.45
CA GLN A 41 -7.39 41.87 -30.95
C GLN A 41 -6.53 42.31 -29.78
N HIS A 42 -7.07 42.14 -28.58
CA HIS A 42 -6.34 42.36 -27.34
C HIS A 42 -5.28 41.27 -27.25
N GLY A 43 -4.04 41.62 -27.55
CA GLY A 43 -2.90 40.74 -27.30
C GLY A 43 -2.80 40.43 -25.81
N PHE A 44 -2.42 39.19 -25.47
CA PHE A 44 -2.24 38.78 -24.08
C PHE A 44 -1.26 39.72 -23.37
N THR A 45 -1.67 40.24 -22.22
CA THR A 45 -0.78 41.06 -21.41
C THR A 45 0.31 40.18 -20.80
N LEU A 46 1.51 40.74 -20.60
CA LEU A 46 2.61 40.04 -19.93
C LEU A 46 2.19 39.59 -18.52
N VAL A 47 1.34 40.38 -17.86
CA VAL A 47 0.78 40.08 -16.55
C VAL A 47 -0.15 38.86 -16.59
N GLU A 48 -1.03 38.74 -17.58
CA GLU A 48 -1.91 37.56 -17.73
C GLU A 48 -1.11 36.27 -17.88
N ILE A 49 -0.10 36.25 -18.76
CA ILE A 49 0.72 35.04 -18.94
C ILE A 49 1.59 34.77 -17.70
N SER A 50 2.04 35.81 -17.00
CA SER A 50 2.85 35.63 -15.78
C SER A 50 2.10 34.93 -14.66
N ILE A 51 0.81 35.25 -14.44
CA ILE A 51 -0.01 34.59 -13.41
C ILE A 51 -0.32 33.15 -13.83
N VAL A 52 -0.59 32.91 -15.11
CA VAL A 52 -0.83 31.57 -15.62
C VAL A 52 0.40 30.68 -15.44
N LEU A 53 1.60 31.17 -15.75
CA LEU A 53 2.84 30.43 -15.53
C LEU A 53 3.12 30.18 -14.04
N VAL A 54 2.76 31.12 -13.16
CA VAL A 54 2.85 30.91 -11.71
C VAL A 54 1.89 29.82 -11.25
N ILE A 55 0.64 29.80 -11.74
CA ILE A 55 -0.35 28.78 -11.38
C ILE A 55 0.10 27.41 -11.89
N ILE A 56 0.51 27.30 -13.16
CA ILE A 56 0.99 26.03 -13.72
C ILE A 56 2.28 25.58 -13.00
N GLY A 57 3.22 26.50 -12.75
CA GLY A 57 4.48 26.21 -12.05
C GLY A 57 4.26 25.75 -10.60
N THR A 58 3.33 26.37 -9.87
CA THR A 58 3.01 25.99 -8.50
C THR A 58 2.22 24.68 -8.43
N ILE A 59 1.32 24.41 -9.39
CA ILE A 59 0.62 23.12 -9.49
C ILE A 59 1.62 21.99 -9.77
N LEU A 60 2.52 22.16 -10.75
CA LEU A 60 3.53 21.15 -11.06
C LEU A 60 4.47 20.91 -9.87
N PHE A 61 4.89 21.96 -9.17
CA PHE A 61 5.68 21.85 -7.95
C PHE A 61 4.95 21.11 -6.83
N ALA A 62 3.65 21.37 -6.63
CA ALA A 62 2.82 20.68 -5.66
C ALA A 62 2.64 19.18 -5.99
N LEU A 63 2.51 18.83 -7.28
CA LEU A 63 2.38 17.45 -7.74
C LEU A 63 3.66 16.63 -7.50
N LEU A 64 4.85 17.20 -7.72
CA LEU A 64 6.12 16.51 -7.48
C LEU A 64 6.32 16.11 -6.01
N LYS A 65 5.84 16.94 -5.07
CA LYS A 65 5.92 16.64 -3.64
C LYS A 65 4.85 15.66 -3.16
N SER A 66 3.79 15.43 -3.95
CA SER A 66 2.60 14.66 -3.52
C SER A 66 2.90 13.19 -3.19
N GLN A 67 3.79 12.55 -3.94
CA GLN A 67 4.07 11.11 -3.79
C GLN A 67 4.77 10.79 -2.45
N ALA A 68 5.71 11.63 -2.04
CA ALA A 68 6.41 11.46 -0.77
C ALA A 68 5.47 11.67 0.44
N VAL A 69 4.53 12.60 0.35
CA VAL A 69 3.54 12.86 1.42
C VAL A 69 2.59 11.69 1.60
N ILE A 70 2.14 11.06 0.49
CA ILE A 70 1.26 9.88 0.54
C ILE A 70 1.99 8.69 1.17
N SER A 71 3.25 8.44 0.79
CA SER A 71 4.05 7.36 1.36
C SER A 71 4.27 7.57 2.87
N SER A 72 4.58 8.80 3.31
CA SER A 72 4.70 9.13 4.73
C SER A 72 3.38 8.96 5.50
N ALA A 73 2.23 9.29 4.91
CA ALA A 73 0.93 9.06 5.53
C ALA A 73 0.63 7.56 5.71
N LYS A 74 0.99 6.74 4.72
CA LYS A 74 0.87 5.27 4.78
C LYS A 74 1.79 4.68 5.86
N ALA A 75 3.05 5.11 5.90
CA ALA A 75 4.00 4.71 6.93
C ALA A 75 3.54 5.10 8.33
N LYS A 76 2.98 6.31 8.50
CA LYS A 76 2.41 6.77 9.77
C LYS A 76 1.31 5.83 10.30
N ASN A 77 0.46 5.29 9.42
CA ASN A 77 -0.56 4.33 9.84
C ASN A 77 0.08 3.04 10.39
N VAL A 78 1.10 2.50 9.72
CA VAL A 78 1.84 1.30 10.17
C VAL A 78 2.55 1.57 11.50
N VAL A 79 3.25 2.70 11.63
CA VAL A 79 3.89 3.14 12.89
C VAL A 79 2.87 3.26 14.03
N THR A 80 1.67 3.77 13.75
CA THR A 80 0.59 3.86 14.75
C THR A 80 0.19 2.47 15.22
N ILE A 81 -0.02 1.52 14.29
CA ILE A 81 -0.35 0.12 14.63
C ILE A 81 0.76 -0.52 15.49
N ILE A 82 2.04 -0.29 15.19
CA ILE A 82 3.15 -0.81 16.00
C ILE A 82 3.05 -0.29 17.45
N ASN A 83 2.88 1.02 17.61
CA ASN A 83 2.82 1.63 18.93
C ASN A 83 1.56 1.22 19.71
N ASP A 84 0.42 1.11 19.02
CA ASP A 84 -0.84 0.66 19.61
C ASP A 84 -0.71 -0.79 20.09
N LEU A 85 -0.13 -1.69 19.29
CA LEU A 85 0.07 -3.09 19.68
C LEU A 85 1.09 -3.24 20.82
N ARG A 86 2.19 -2.49 20.81
CA ARG A 86 3.17 -2.45 21.92
C ARG A 86 2.50 -2.04 23.23
N THR A 87 1.73 -0.96 23.17
CA THR A 87 1.03 -0.38 24.32
C THR A 87 -0.06 -1.31 24.81
N ALA A 88 -0.92 -1.81 23.91
CA ALA A 88 -2.00 -2.73 24.22
C ALA A 88 -1.49 -4.05 24.82
N THR A 89 -0.41 -4.62 24.28
CA THR A 89 0.21 -5.83 24.81
C THR A 89 0.73 -5.62 26.23
N THR A 90 1.40 -4.49 26.47
CA THR A 90 1.92 -4.13 27.79
C THR A 90 0.80 -3.94 28.80
N TYR A 91 -0.27 -3.21 28.44
CA TYR A 91 -1.43 -3.04 29.31
C TYR A 91 -2.19 -4.33 29.55
N PHE A 92 -2.32 -5.20 28.55
CA PHE A 92 -2.92 -6.51 28.72
C PHE A 92 -2.14 -7.33 29.74
N LYS A 93 -0.80 -7.35 29.65
CA LYS A 93 0.08 -8.00 30.61
C LYS A 93 -0.05 -7.41 32.02
N GLN A 94 -0.13 -6.09 32.16
CA GLN A 94 -0.32 -5.45 33.46
C GLN A 94 -1.68 -5.77 34.07
N ARG A 95 -2.74 -5.87 33.24
CA ARG A 95 -4.11 -6.08 33.70
C ARG A 95 -4.40 -7.54 34.05
N TYR A 96 -3.88 -8.48 33.27
CA TYR A 96 -4.21 -9.90 33.40
C TYR A 96 -3.03 -10.77 33.84
N SER A 97 -1.81 -10.21 33.97
CA SER A 97 -0.57 -10.94 34.29
C SER A 97 -0.13 -11.98 33.24
N TYR A 98 -0.78 -12.00 32.07
CA TYR A 98 -0.50 -12.87 30.93
C TYR A 98 -0.39 -12.05 29.65
N LEU A 99 0.26 -12.58 28.62
CA LEU A 99 0.26 -11.96 27.29
C LEU A 99 -1.06 -12.23 26.55
N PRO A 100 -1.45 -11.37 25.59
CA PRO A 100 -2.59 -11.66 24.73
C PRO A 100 -2.30 -12.92 23.90
N GLY A 101 -3.29 -13.78 23.77
CA GLY A 101 -3.16 -15.11 23.13
C GLY A 101 -2.78 -16.20 24.14
N ASP A 102 -1.84 -15.90 25.03
CA ASP A 102 -1.25 -16.79 26.05
C ASP A 102 -2.13 -16.97 27.31
N LEU A 103 -3.31 -16.34 27.38
CA LEU A 103 -4.18 -16.44 28.56
C LEU A 103 -4.85 -17.83 28.67
N PRO A 104 -4.61 -18.64 29.73
CA PRO A 104 -5.08 -20.04 29.83
C PRO A 104 -6.60 -20.23 30.02
N ALA A 105 -7.32 -19.23 30.50
CA ALA A 105 -8.77 -19.32 30.71
C ALA A 105 -9.46 -17.97 30.47
N PRO A 106 -9.43 -17.45 29.24
CA PRO A 106 -9.76 -16.05 28.97
C PRO A 106 -11.22 -15.68 29.25
N ALA A 107 -12.15 -16.64 29.13
CA ALA A 107 -13.57 -16.46 29.48
C ALA A 107 -13.81 -16.07 30.95
N ASN A 108 -12.87 -16.38 31.86
CA ASN A 108 -12.97 -16.00 33.28
C ASN A 108 -12.58 -14.54 33.54
N TYR A 109 -11.84 -13.92 32.62
CA TYR A 109 -11.29 -12.58 32.77
C TYR A 109 -11.98 -11.55 31.89
N ILE A 110 -12.42 -11.97 30.69
CA ILE A 110 -12.93 -11.09 29.66
C ILE A 110 -14.24 -11.66 29.13
N THR A 111 -15.32 -10.90 29.32
CA THR A 111 -16.63 -11.24 28.77
C THR A 111 -16.68 -10.87 27.29
N ALA A 112 -16.92 -11.85 26.43
CA ALA A 112 -17.02 -11.69 24.98
C ALA A 112 -18.11 -12.59 24.39
N THR A 113 -18.59 -12.22 23.20
CA THR A 113 -19.52 -13.03 22.40
C THR A 113 -19.00 -13.15 20.97
N PRO A 114 -18.61 -14.36 20.51
CA PRO A 114 -18.55 -15.62 21.27
C PRO A 114 -17.53 -15.57 22.43
N ALA A 115 -17.70 -16.46 23.40
CA ALA A 115 -16.79 -16.54 24.55
C ALA A 115 -15.34 -16.78 24.09
N LEU A 116 -14.39 -16.14 24.77
CA LEU A 116 -12.98 -16.31 24.46
C LEU A 116 -12.52 -17.72 24.81
N ILE A 117 -11.65 -18.28 23.97
CA ILE A 117 -11.00 -19.56 24.20
C ILE A 117 -9.50 -19.35 24.43
N ALA A 118 -8.89 -20.24 25.22
CA ALA A 118 -7.44 -20.26 25.36
C ALA A 118 -6.79 -20.52 24.00
N GLY A 119 -5.65 -19.87 23.73
CA GLY A 119 -4.88 -20.16 22.55
C GLY A 119 -4.39 -21.60 22.52
N THR A 120 -4.17 -22.12 21.32
CA THR A 120 -3.60 -23.46 21.07
C THR A 120 -2.27 -23.32 20.32
N GLY A 121 -1.56 -24.44 20.10
CA GLY A 121 -0.27 -24.42 19.41
C GLY A 121 0.91 -24.01 20.31
N GLY A 122 0.66 -23.84 21.60
CA GLY A 122 1.62 -23.54 22.65
C GLY A 122 1.16 -24.07 24.01
N THR A 123 1.84 -23.63 25.07
CA THR A 123 1.40 -23.87 26.46
C THR A 123 0.83 -22.58 27.04
N PRO A 124 -0.50 -22.46 27.18
CA PRO A 124 -1.10 -21.24 27.70
C PRO A 124 -0.59 -20.90 29.11
N GLY A 125 -0.17 -19.65 29.28
CA GLY A 125 0.35 -19.05 30.48
C GLY A 125 1.87 -19.17 30.62
N ASN A 126 2.60 -19.53 29.55
CA ASN A 126 4.05 -19.70 29.57
C ASN A 126 4.83 -18.41 29.24
N GLY A 127 4.14 -17.30 28.96
CA GLY A 127 4.75 -16.03 28.60
C GLY A 127 5.18 -15.92 27.14
N LEU A 128 4.74 -16.85 26.29
CA LEU A 128 5.00 -16.84 24.86
C LEU A 128 3.70 -16.74 24.05
N ILE A 129 3.74 -16.09 22.89
CA ILE A 129 2.60 -15.99 21.96
C ILE A 129 2.89 -16.94 20.79
N GLU A 130 2.59 -18.21 20.99
CA GLU A 130 2.97 -19.33 20.14
C GLU A 130 1.94 -19.67 19.06
N GLY A 131 2.36 -20.54 18.14
CA GLY A 131 1.58 -20.96 16.99
C GLY A 131 2.41 -20.92 15.71
N THR A 132 1.73 -20.81 14.58
CA THR A 132 2.36 -20.75 13.26
C THR A 132 1.66 -19.72 12.39
N VAL A 133 2.45 -18.94 11.65
CA VAL A 133 1.98 -18.07 10.57
C VAL A 133 2.63 -18.54 9.28
N ASN A 134 1.83 -18.80 8.24
CA ASN A 134 2.37 -19.25 6.96
C ASN A 134 2.92 -18.07 6.12
N GLY A 135 3.58 -18.37 5.00
CA GLY A 135 4.12 -17.35 4.10
C GLY A 135 3.06 -16.44 3.43
N ALA A 136 1.78 -16.82 3.48
CA ALA A 136 0.66 -15.98 3.03
C ALA A 136 0.09 -15.09 4.16
N GLY A 137 0.73 -15.10 5.34
CA GLY A 137 0.34 -14.29 6.50
C GLY A 137 -0.84 -14.83 7.28
N GLN A 138 -1.22 -16.10 7.11
CA GLN A 138 -2.34 -16.71 7.84
C GLN A 138 -1.85 -17.42 9.10
N ALA A 139 -2.38 -17.04 10.26
CA ALA A 139 -2.17 -17.79 11.49
C ALA A 139 -3.03 -19.06 11.52
N VAL A 140 -2.60 -20.07 12.27
CA VAL A 140 -3.45 -21.24 12.55
C VAL A 140 -4.64 -20.80 13.39
N ALA A 141 -5.86 -21.13 12.96
CA ALA A 141 -7.07 -20.74 13.67
C ALA A 141 -7.06 -21.27 15.11
N GLY A 142 -7.41 -20.41 16.07
CA GLY A 142 -7.38 -20.75 17.49
C GLY A 142 -5.99 -20.82 18.12
N SER A 143 -4.90 -20.59 17.38
CA SER A 143 -3.57 -20.46 17.98
C SER A 143 -3.45 -19.22 18.87
N GLU A 144 -2.46 -19.16 19.76
CA GLU A 144 -2.23 -17.98 20.60
C GLU A 144 -1.99 -16.73 19.73
N VAL A 145 -1.18 -16.84 18.66
CA VAL A 145 -1.00 -15.79 17.65
C VAL A 145 -2.33 -15.32 17.05
N ALA A 146 -3.21 -16.25 16.66
CA ALA A 146 -4.51 -15.89 16.10
C ALA A 146 -5.46 -15.28 17.15
N GLN A 147 -5.40 -15.74 18.40
CA GLN A 147 -6.26 -15.23 19.47
C GLN A 147 -5.78 -13.89 20.05
N ALA A 148 -4.50 -13.54 19.92
CA ALA A 148 -3.94 -12.34 20.55
C ALA A 148 -4.71 -11.06 20.18
N PRO A 149 -5.01 -10.75 18.91
CA PRO A 149 -5.79 -9.56 18.58
C PRO A 149 -7.25 -9.64 19.05
N TRP A 150 -7.85 -10.83 19.03
CA TRP A 150 -9.21 -11.04 19.50
C TRP A 150 -9.33 -10.75 21.01
N GLN A 151 -8.33 -11.17 21.80
CA GLN A 151 -8.26 -10.88 23.23
C GLN A 151 -7.99 -9.40 23.51
N LEU A 152 -7.07 -8.75 22.76
CA LEU A 152 -6.81 -7.31 22.87
C LEU A 152 -8.07 -6.47 22.59
N PHE A 153 -8.84 -6.86 21.56
CA PHE A 153 -10.08 -6.18 21.20
C PHE A 153 -11.14 -6.31 22.29
N ASN A 154 -11.42 -7.53 22.76
CA ASN A 154 -12.43 -7.75 23.80
C ASN A 154 -12.00 -7.19 25.17
N ALA A 155 -10.69 -7.00 25.40
CA ALA A 155 -10.19 -6.27 26.56
C ALA A 155 -10.34 -4.72 26.44
N GLY A 156 -10.78 -4.22 25.28
CA GLY A 156 -10.93 -2.79 25.00
C GLY A 156 -9.61 -2.05 24.79
N LEU A 157 -8.53 -2.76 24.42
CA LEU A 157 -7.18 -2.19 24.28
C LEU A 157 -6.83 -1.82 22.85
N ILE A 158 -7.60 -2.30 21.86
CA ILE A 158 -7.50 -1.92 20.44
C ILE A 158 -8.90 -1.64 19.88
N GLY A 159 -8.98 -0.76 18.88
CA GLY A 159 -10.26 -0.22 18.42
C GLY A 159 -11.08 -1.13 17.50
N THR A 160 -10.43 -1.88 16.60
CA THR A 160 -11.13 -2.65 15.56
C THR A 160 -10.37 -3.91 15.14
N ILE A 161 -11.11 -4.90 14.67
CA ILE A 161 -10.61 -6.16 14.11
C ILE A 161 -11.55 -6.65 13.00
N ASN A 162 -11.08 -7.55 12.15
CA ASN A 162 -11.90 -8.29 11.20
C ASN A 162 -12.32 -9.64 11.80
N ALA A 163 -13.48 -9.66 12.46
CA ALA A 163 -13.99 -10.87 13.12
C ALA A 163 -14.38 -12.01 12.14
N SER A 164 -14.54 -11.69 10.85
CA SER A 164 -14.88 -12.68 9.82
C SER A 164 -13.68 -13.50 9.34
N THR A 165 -12.46 -13.13 9.71
CA THR A 165 -11.22 -13.81 9.34
C THR A 165 -10.43 -14.22 10.59
N PRO A 166 -10.78 -15.34 11.25
CA PRO A 166 -10.22 -15.73 12.55
C PRO A 166 -8.75 -16.18 12.49
N THR A 167 -8.16 -16.21 11.31
CA THR A 167 -6.74 -16.42 11.08
C THR A 167 -5.96 -15.12 10.92
N ASN A 168 -6.64 -13.98 10.64
CA ASN A 168 -6.11 -12.66 10.32
C ASN A 168 -7.03 -11.56 10.89
N TYR A 169 -7.13 -11.45 12.21
CA TYR A 169 -8.00 -10.44 12.83
C TYR A 169 -7.52 -9.01 12.59
N LEU A 170 -6.21 -8.79 12.47
CA LEU A 170 -5.63 -7.49 12.16
C LEU A 170 -5.04 -7.49 10.76
N ASN A 171 -5.33 -6.42 10.02
CA ASN A 171 -4.82 -6.21 8.68
C ASN A 171 -4.51 -4.73 8.49
N THR A 172 -3.44 -4.45 7.77
CA THR A 172 -3.24 -3.15 7.11
C THR A 172 -3.97 -3.15 5.77
N ASN A 173 -3.86 -2.05 5.03
CA ASN A 173 -4.28 -2.01 3.62
C ASN A 173 -3.45 -2.93 2.70
N TYR A 174 -2.38 -3.54 3.23
CA TYR A 174 -1.43 -4.36 2.47
C TYR A 174 -1.51 -5.85 2.79
N GLY A 175 -1.74 -6.18 4.06
CA GLY A 175 -1.77 -7.55 4.51
C GLY A 175 -1.94 -7.70 6.02
N PRO A 176 -1.99 -8.95 6.50
CA PRO A 176 -2.16 -9.28 7.91
C PRO A 176 -1.07 -8.69 8.81
N VAL A 177 -1.42 -8.52 10.09
CA VAL A 177 -0.51 -8.13 11.16
C VAL A 177 -0.65 -9.10 12.32
N HIS A 178 0.47 -9.60 12.83
CA HIS A 178 0.49 -10.55 13.93
C HIS A 178 1.52 -10.17 14.98
N ILE A 179 1.25 -10.52 16.24
CA ILE A 179 2.26 -10.58 17.30
C ILE A 179 2.68 -12.04 17.41
N VAL A 180 3.99 -12.30 17.32
CA VAL A 180 4.54 -13.66 17.26
C VAL A 180 5.77 -13.77 18.15
N THR A 181 6.16 -14.99 18.50
CA THR A 181 7.46 -15.22 19.14
C THR A 181 8.63 -14.86 18.23
N ASN A 182 9.78 -14.60 18.84
CA ASN A 182 11.06 -14.40 18.16
C ASN A 182 11.40 -15.57 17.20
N ALA A 183 11.10 -16.81 17.60
CA ALA A 183 11.32 -17.99 16.77
C ALA A 183 10.48 -17.97 15.47
N ILE A 184 9.19 -17.61 15.56
CA ILE A 184 8.32 -17.49 14.39
C ILE A 184 8.81 -16.34 13.50
N ALA A 185 9.15 -15.20 14.09
CA ALA A 185 9.68 -14.06 13.35
C ALA A 185 10.94 -14.43 12.57
N ASN A 186 11.88 -15.16 13.19
CA ASN A 186 13.10 -15.62 12.53
C ASN A 186 12.88 -16.66 11.43
N GLY A 187 11.82 -17.47 11.54
CA GLY A 187 11.40 -18.37 10.46
C GLY A 187 10.90 -17.65 9.21
N LEU A 188 10.33 -16.44 9.37
CA LEU A 188 9.82 -15.60 8.28
C LEU A 188 10.82 -14.56 7.80
N VAL A 189 11.68 -14.08 8.69
CA VAL A 189 12.73 -13.08 8.46
C VAL A 189 14.05 -13.63 9.00
N PRO A 190 14.82 -14.37 8.17
CA PRO A 190 16.06 -14.99 8.60
C PRO A 190 17.06 -13.97 9.16
N GLY A 191 17.59 -14.25 10.36
CA GLY A 191 18.55 -13.37 11.05
C GLY A 191 17.92 -12.48 12.13
N PHE A 192 16.58 -12.45 12.21
CA PHE A 192 15.87 -11.67 13.22
C PHE A 192 16.33 -11.97 14.65
N THR A 193 16.45 -13.25 15.03
CA THR A 193 16.91 -13.65 16.38
C THR A 193 18.33 -13.17 16.67
N ALA A 194 19.21 -13.23 15.67
CA ALA A 194 20.63 -12.89 15.85
C ALA A 194 20.81 -11.38 16.10
N LEU A 195 20.01 -10.55 15.45
CA LEU A 195 20.01 -9.10 15.64
C LEU A 195 19.19 -8.66 16.86
N ASN A 196 18.24 -9.49 17.31
CA ASN A 196 17.36 -9.20 18.45
C ASN A 196 17.39 -10.30 19.53
N PRO A 197 18.54 -10.57 20.17
CA PRO A 197 18.69 -11.68 21.12
C PRO A 197 17.90 -11.49 22.42
N GLY A 198 17.57 -10.25 22.79
CA GLY A 198 16.80 -9.92 23.99
C GLY A 198 15.28 -9.86 23.78
N ALA A 199 14.82 -9.87 22.53
CA ALA A 199 13.39 -9.76 22.22
C ALA A 199 12.75 -11.15 22.25
N GLN A 200 11.70 -11.32 23.07
CA GLN A 200 10.95 -12.57 23.11
C GLN A 200 9.88 -12.64 22.00
N HIS A 201 9.40 -11.46 21.58
CA HIS A 201 8.30 -11.32 20.63
C HIS A 201 8.68 -10.35 19.51
N ALA A 202 7.88 -10.37 18.45
CA ALA A 202 7.94 -9.42 17.36
C ALA A 202 6.53 -9.09 16.87
N ILE A 203 6.38 -7.91 16.29
CA ILE A 203 5.22 -7.58 15.47
C ILE A 203 5.63 -7.79 14.01
N ILE A 204 4.86 -8.59 13.29
CA ILE A 204 5.10 -8.87 11.86
C ILE A 204 4.00 -8.28 10.99
N PHE A 205 4.40 -7.67 9.89
CA PHE A 205 3.53 -7.09 8.86
C PHE A 205 3.79 -7.79 7.54
N PHE A 206 2.72 -8.11 6.81
CA PHE A 206 2.81 -8.75 5.51
C PHE A 206 2.59 -7.76 4.36
N ASN A 207 3.32 -8.00 3.28
CA ASN A 207 3.17 -7.34 1.97
C ASN A 207 3.31 -5.81 2.02
N LEU A 208 4.16 -5.26 2.89
CA LEU A 208 4.39 -3.81 2.92
C LEU A 208 5.12 -3.36 1.64
N PRO A 209 4.66 -2.31 0.95
CA PRO A 209 5.45 -1.68 -0.10
C PRO A 209 6.82 -1.24 0.43
N CYS A 210 7.88 -1.40 -0.35
CA CYS A 210 9.24 -1.12 0.10
C CYS A 210 9.46 0.35 0.50
N ASP A 211 8.80 1.31 -0.15
CA ASP A 211 8.84 2.72 0.25
C ASP A 211 8.24 2.92 1.65
N VAL A 212 7.12 2.26 1.93
CA VAL A 212 6.47 2.29 3.24
C VAL A 212 7.33 1.57 4.28
N ALA A 213 7.89 0.41 3.97
CA ALA A 213 8.74 -0.34 4.89
C ALA A 213 9.99 0.46 5.30
N ASN A 214 10.70 1.06 4.34
CA ASN A 214 11.87 1.90 4.61
C ASN A 214 11.51 3.14 5.44
N GLU A 215 10.39 3.80 5.15
CA GLU A 215 9.94 4.96 5.93
C GLU A 215 9.55 4.54 7.36
N VAL A 216 8.81 3.44 7.53
CA VAL A 216 8.48 2.88 8.86
C VAL A 216 9.74 2.59 9.64
N ASP A 217 10.71 1.92 9.02
CA ASP A 217 11.97 1.56 9.65
C ASP A 217 12.78 2.79 10.07
N SER A 218 12.85 3.81 9.21
CA SER A 218 13.50 5.09 9.54
C SER A 218 12.86 5.85 10.71
N LYS A 219 11.59 5.57 11.03
CA LYS A 219 10.88 6.17 12.17
C LYS A 219 10.95 5.33 13.43
N MET A 220 11.12 4.02 13.30
CA MET A 220 11.02 3.07 14.39
C MET A 220 12.36 2.51 14.86
N ASP A 221 13.38 2.53 14.00
CA ASP A 221 14.67 1.87 14.20
C ASP A 221 15.83 2.66 13.56
N ASP A 222 16.59 2.08 12.63
CA ASP A 222 17.84 2.63 12.08
C ASP A 222 17.76 3.03 10.59
N GLY A 223 16.63 2.74 9.93
CA GLY A 223 16.42 3.06 8.51
C GLY A 223 17.00 2.01 7.55
N SER A 224 17.43 0.86 8.05
CA SER A 224 17.96 -0.26 7.28
C SER A 224 17.20 -1.54 7.63
N LEU A 225 16.47 -2.07 6.64
CA LEU A 225 15.71 -3.33 6.74
C LEU A 225 16.58 -4.59 6.92
N THR A 226 17.88 -4.45 7.16
CA THR A 226 18.83 -5.57 7.34
C THR A 226 19.57 -5.52 8.67
N THR A 227 19.37 -4.46 9.46
CA THR A 227 20.05 -4.21 10.73
C THR A 227 19.04 -3.79 11.79
N GLY A 228 19.50 -3.65 13.03
CA GLY A 228 18.66 -3.12 14.11
C GLY A 228 17.53 -4.05 14.59
N ALA A 229 16.53 -3.42 15.17
CA ALA A 229 15.32 -4.05 15.71
C ALA A 229 14.24 -4.35 14.66
N GLY A 230 14.28 -3.69 13.51
CA GLY A 230 13.36 -3.84 12.38
C GLY A 230 14.03 -4.51 11.18
N LEU A 231 13.56 -5.68 10.77
CA LEU A 231 14.13 -6.43 9.64
C LEU A 231 13.08 -6.77 8.59
N GLY A 232 13.49 -6.70 7.33
CA GLY A 232 12.74 -7.22 6.20
C GLY A 232 13.17 -8.63 5.79
N SER A 233 12.23 -9.45 5.33
CA SER A 233 12.49 -10.81 4.83
C SER A 233 13.27 -10.85 3.50
N ALA A 234 13.39 -9.71 2.81
CA ALA A 234 14.04 -9.61 1.50
C ALA A 234 14.61 -8.20 1.30
N ALA A 235 15.58 -8.09 0.38
CA ALA A 235 16.10 -6.79 -0.02
C ALA A 235 15.03 -5.96 -0.72
N CYS A 236 14.88 -4.70 -0.31
CA CYS A 236 13.98 -3.75 -0.94
C CYS A 236 14.70 -2.94 -2.02
N THR A 237 14.31 -3.15 -3.28
CA THR A 237 14.78 -2.36 -4.43
C THR A 237 13.58 -1.85 -5.23
N GLY A 238 13.51 -0.54 -5.47
CA GLY A 238 12.42 0.08 -6.24
C GLY A 238 11.02 -0.09 -5.65
N SER A 239 10.00 -0.23 -6.51
CA SER A 239 8.57 -0.35 -6.14
C SER A 239 8.16 -1.76 -5.70
N ASN A 240 9.11 -2.60 -5.30
CA ASN A 240 8.84 -3.96 -4.86
C ASN A 240 8.05 -3.97 -3.54
N THR A 241 7.39 -5.10 -3.28
CA THR A 241 6.71 -5.35 -2.01
C THR A 241 7.61 -6.21 -1.14
N LEU A 242 7.79 -5.79 0.12
CA LEU A 242 8.45 -6.57 1.15
C LEU A 242 7.48 -7.64 1.67
N PRO A 243 7.78 -8.95 1.53
CA PRO A 243 6.86 -10.00 1.93
C PRO A 243 6.55 -9.97 3.43
N VAL A 244 7.57 -9.84 4.27
CA VAL A 244 7.42 -9.71 5.73
C VAL A 244 8.37 -8.64 6.25
N TYR A 245 7.83 -7.72 7.05
CA TYR A 245 8.58 -6.84 7.94
C TYR A 245 8.35 -7.27 9.38
N ALA A 246 9.42 -7.49 10.14
CA ALA A 246 9.35 -7.86 11.55
C ALA A 246 10.04 -6.79 12.38
N ILE A 247 9.42 -6.36 13.48
CA ILE A 247 10.03 -5.45 14.45
C ILE A 247 9.94 -6.04 15.85
N ALA A 248 11.04 -5.97 16.61
CA ALA A 248 11.09 -6.46 17.98
C ALA A 248 10.03 -5.82 18.88
N LEU A 249 9.45 -6.66 19.75
CA LEU A 249 8.45 -6.30 20.74
C LEU A 249 8.97 -6.56 22.17
#